data_AF-H3DB27-F1
#
_entry.id   AF-H3DB27-F1
#
_cell.length_a   1.000
_cell.length_b   1.000
_cell.length_c   1.000
_cell.angle_alpha   90.00
_cell.angle_beta   90.00
_cell.angle_gamma   90.00
#
_symmetry.space_group_name_H-M   'P 1'
#
loop_
_entity.id
_entity.type
_entity.pdbx_description
1 polymer ?
#
loop_
_entity_poly.entity_id
_entity_poly.type
_entity_poly.pdbx_seq_one_letter_code
_entity_poly.pdbx_strand_id
1 'polypeptide(L)'
;MESNVSLMIMYDDESVEVCYRNEDRLLLSPCGCEFVLVKACREPPLAEARVRQRTRFTTSTHKEMITGALTFRNTHASRPYLPAELIPADHKKARPQPFFSIGSEAKWPELSSCAGELRCGGETIIRSEEGRAVLTLAPSGEEFSVRYTCSLSSHDQNHSTQPGAGGPGSSPGAAAGDDTDEEQLGRRKRKPEAAYQCTTVLQQLSRCCVAPRWRYPLSLARRLHTARLSEPEDAGAEESRRLSQAADGGRRSPLPQALPLTCPSPHLHRWRFDPLFKNEHQQLPGDLVKVMWCHGTTYRVLSGGVPVVEVSLGDGSIIRSDGVLSSYFTHHKPQFHSGKVKELTYHVNNLPPHLPG
;
A
#
# COMPACT_ATOMS: atom_id res chain seq x y z
N MET A 1 -8.25 17.13 -7.09
CA MET A 1 -7.32 16.86 -5.97
C MET A 1 -5.87 17.15 -6.35
N GLU A 2 -5.46 16.98 -7.61
CA GLU A 2 -4.07 17.16 -8.06
C GLU A 2 -3.68 18.60 -8.44
N SER A 3 -4.62 19.56 -8.42
CA SER A 3 -4.41 20.89 -9.02
C SER A 3 -3.41 21.79 -8.28
N ASN A 4 -3.06 21.47 -7.02
CA ASN A 4 -2.16 22.30 -6.21
C ASN A 4 -0.89 21.57 -5.73
N VAL A 5 -0.76 20.26 -5.99
CA VAL A 5 0.44 19.50 -5.63
C VAL A 5 1.44 19.60 -6.79
N SER A 6 2.70 19.90 -6.49
CA SER A 6 3.78 19.89 -7.47
C SER A 6 4.55 18.57 -7.46
N LEU A 7 4.79 18.02 -6.27
CA LEU A 7 5.66 16.87 -6.04
C LEU A 7 5.20 16.10 -4.80
N MET A 8 5.25 14.77 -4.84
CA MET A 8 5.12 13.91 -3.68
C MET A 8 6.30 12.93 -3.67
N ILE A 9 6.93 12.73 -2.52
CA ILE A 9 8.03 11.80 -2.34
C ILE A 9 7.70 10.91 -1.14
N MET A 10 7.89 9.61 -1.29
CA MET A 10 7.90 8.64 -0.20
C MET A 10 9.31 8.04 -0.11
N TYR A 11 9.87 8.06 1.09
CA TYR A 11 11.18 7.49 1.36
C TYR A 11 11.07 6.02 1.78
N ASP A 12 12.21 5.33 1.88
CA ASP A 12 12.27 3.91 2.27
C ASP A 12 11.67 3.64 3.66
N ASP A 13 11.75 4.59 4.58
CA ASP A 13 11.11 4.52 5.90
C ASP A 13 9.58 4.76 5.86
N GLU A 14 9.00 4.97 4.68
CA GLU A 14 7.60 5.32 4.45
C GLU A 14 7.16 6.69 4.99
N SER A 15 8.11 7.57 5.35
CA SER A 15 7.81 8.99 5.49
C SER A 15 7.47 9.59 4.13
N VAL A 16 6.59 10.59 4.13
CA VAL A 16 6.13 11.27 2.91
C VAL A 16 6.39 12.76 3.00
N GLU A 17 6.87 13.33 1.92
CA GLU A 17 6.99 14.76 1.70
C GLU A 17 6.10 15.15 0.52
N VAL A 18 5.30 16.20 0.71
CA VAL A 18 4.44 16.77 -0.33
C VAL A 18 4.80 18.24 -0.49
N CYS A 19 5.18 18.63 -1.69
CA CYS A 19 5.37 20.01 -2.07
C CYS A 19 4.15 20.51 -2.84
N TYR A 20 3.68 21.70 -2.46
CA TYR A 20 2.58 22.38 -3.12
C TYR A 20 3.09 23.50 -4.02
N ARG A 21 2.26 23.96 -4.96
CA ARG A 21 2.62 25.04 -5.90
C ARG A 21 2.82 26.39 -5.22
N ASN A 22 2.26 26.57 -4.04
CA ASN A 22 2.48 27.75 -3.20
C ASN A 22 3.75 27.63 -2.33
N GLU A 23 4.59 26.63 -2.59
CA GLU A 23 5.84 26.33 -1.87
C GLU A 23 5.65 25.84 -0.43
N ASP A 24 4.40 25.66 0.02
CA ASP A 24 4.15 24.96 1.28
C ASP A 24 4.61 23.51 1.17
N ARG A 25 5.05 22.96 2.30
CA ARG A 25 5.52 21.58 2.42
C ARG A 25 4.79 20.86 3.53
N LEU A 26 4.35 19.65 3.25
CA LEU A 26 3.75 18.75 4.23
C LEU A 26 4.65 17.52 4.38
N LEU A 27 5.14 17.33 5.59
CA LEU A 27 5.92 16.16 5.99
C LEU A 27 5.03 15.24 6.79
N LEU A 28 4.91 13.99 6.40
CA LEU A 28 4.14 12.97 7.08
C LEU A 28 5.11 11.91 7.62
N SER A 29 4.95 11.61 8.91
CA SER A 29 5.76 10.60 9.59
C SER A 29 5.62 9.20 8.96
N PRO A 30 6.63 8.33 9.13
CA PRO A 30 6.57 6.91 8.77
C PRO A 30 5.30 6.19 9.20
N CYS A 31 4.80 6.43 10.42
CA CYS A 31 3.57 5.82 10.95
C CYS A 31 2.29 6.38 10.30
N GLY A 32 2.35 7.51 9.60
CA GLY A 32 1.20 8.31 9.16
C GLY A 32 0.48 9.06 10.27
N CYS A 33 0.88 8.89 11.52
CA CYS A 33 0.16 9.34 12.72
C CYS A 33 0.42 10.80 13.13
N GLU A 34 1.54 11.37 12.69
CA GLU A 34 1.88 12.79 12.83
C GLU A 34 2.28 13.40 11.49
N PHE A 35 2.08 14.71 11.37
CA PHE A 35 2.58 15.51 10.27
C PHE A 35 3.15 16.84 10.76
N VAL A 36 3.98 17.45 9.91
CA VAL A 36 4.45 18.82 10.04
C VAL A 36 4.12 19.57 8.75
N LEU A 37 3.39 20.67 8.87
CA LEU A 37 3.15 21.62 7.78
C LEU A 37 4.14 22.78 7.93
N VAL A 38 4.91 23.05 6.88
CA VAL A 38 5.85 24.15 6.77
C VAL A 38 5.28 25.12 5.74
N LYS A 39 4.92 26.33 6.15
CA LYS A 39 4.43 27.36 5.22
C LYS A 39 5.59 28.14 4.62
N ALA A 40 5.49 28.44 3.33
CA ALA A 40 6.47 29.30 2.67
C ALA A 40 6.42 30.72 3.25
N CYS A 41 7.54 31.21 3.79
CA CYS A 41 7.67 32.60 4.21
C CYS A 41 7.96 33.47 2.98
N ARG A 42 7.03 34.38 2.65
CA ARG A 42 7.19 35.34 1.55
C ARG A 42 7.98 36.59 1.95
N GLU A 43 8.23 36.80 3.24
CA GLU A 43 8.95 37.98 3.77
C GLU A 43 10.03 37.56 4.77
N PRO A 44 11.32 37.85 4.50
CA PRO A 44 12.38 37.78 5.52
C PRO A 44 12.15 38.87 6.58
N PRO A 45 12.32 38.64 7.91
CA PRO A 45 13.11 37.62 8.57
C PRO A 45 12.29 36.66 9.48
N LEU A 46 11.00 36.47 9.21
CA LEU A 46 10.18 35.63 10.08
C LEU A 46 10.52 34.14 9.88
N ALA A 47 10.83 33.46 10.99
CA ALA A 47 11.02 32.01 11.03
C ALA A 47 9.87 31.29 10.29
N GLU A 48 10.20 30.28 9.49
CA GLU A 48 9.21 29.45 8.77
C GLU A 48 8.08 29.02 9.72
N ALA A 49 6.84 29.38 9.39
CA ALA A 49 5.70 29.00 10.22
C ALA A 49 5.49 27.48 10.10
N ARG A 50 5.73 26.77 11.22
CA ARG A 50 5.65 25.31 11.29
C ARG A 50 4.52 24.89 12.22
N VAL A 51 3.70 23.95 11.76
CA VAL A 51 2.63 23.35 12.55
C VAL A 51 2.85 21.85 12.61
N ARG A 52 3.16 21.32 13.80
CA ARG A 52 3.19 19.88 14.06
C ARG A 52 1.89 19.44 14.71
N GLN A 53 1.27 18.39 14.19
CA GLN A 53 0.01 17.90 14.72
C GLN A 53 -0.16 16.39 14.49
N ARG A 54 -0.96 15.74 15.34
CA ARG A 54 -1.42 14.38 15.11
C ARG A 54 -2.42 14.34 13.95
N THR A 55 -2.19 13.46 13.00
CA THR A 55 -2.95 13.33 11.76
C THR A 55 -4.45 13.13 11.99
N ARG A 56 -4.85 12.34 12.99
CA ARG A 56 -6.28 12.09 13.28
C ARG A 56 -7.04 13.30 13.80
N PHE A 57 -6.35 14.32 14.30
CA PHE A 57 -6.95 15.54 14.84
C PHE A 57 -6.84 16.73 13.87
N THR A 58 -6.43 16.48 12.63
CA THR A 58 -6.30 17.50 11.58
C THR A 58 -7.55 18.36 11.48
N THR A 59 -7.35 19.68 11.44
CA THR A 59 -8.41 20.66 11.27
C THR A 59 -9.02 20.60 9.88
N SER A 60 -10.24 21.10 9.70
CA SER A 60 -10.86 21.21 8.37
C SER A 60 -9.98 21.92 7.34
N THR A 61 -9.19 22.92 7.79
CA THR A 61 -8.27 23.70 6.95
C THR A 61 -7.18 22.87 6.27
N HIS A 62 -6.71 21.78 6.90
CA HIS A 62 -5.60 20.96 6.37
C HIS A 62 -6.06 19.55 5.98
N LYS A 63 -7.35 19.25 6.12
CA LYS A 63 -7.91 17.90 5.96
C LYS A 63 -7.66 17.34 4.56
N GLU A 64 -7.84 18.14 3.52
CA GLU A 64 -7.63 17.70 2.14
C GLU A 64 -6.17 17.37 1.84
N MET A 65 -5.25 18.24 2.27
CA MET A 65 -3.81 18.05 2.14
C MET A 65 -3.36 16.74 2.79
N ILE A 66 -3.81 16.49 4.02
CA ILE A 66 -3.48 15.29 4.78
C ILE A 66 -4.11 14.04 4.18
N THR A 67 -5.36 14.13 3.69
CA THR A 67 -6.03 13.00 3.05
C THR A 67 -5.33 12.59 1.77
N GLY A 68 -4.88 13.57 0.96
CA GLY A 68 -4.07 13.32 -0.23
C GLY A 68 -2.73 12.66 0.10
N ALA A 69 -2.00 13.19 1.07
CA ALA A 69 -0.73 12.63 1.53
C ALA A 69 -0.87 11.20 2.06
N LEU A 70 -1.91 10.92 2.87
CA LEU A 70 -2.22 9.58 3.36
C LEU A 70 -2.63 8.63 2.24
N THR A 71 -3.37 9.10 1.24
CA THR A 71 -3.76 8.27 0.10
C THR A 71 -2.52 7.83 -0.68
N PHE A 72 -1.60 8.76 -0.97
CA PHE A 72 -0.32 8.45 -1.60
C PHE A 72 0.52 7.48 -0.74
N ARG A 73 0.70 7.79 0.57
CA ARG A 73 1.41 6.90 1.51
C ARG A 73 0.82 5.50 1.49
N ASN A 74 -0.48 5.36 1.72
CA ASN A 74 -1.15 4.06 1.85
C ASN A 74 -1.13 3.25 0.54
N THR A 75 -0.98 3.92 -0.61
CA THR A 75 -0.85 3.28 -1.93
C THR A 75 0.49 2.56 -2.10
N HIS A 76 1.55 3.04 -1.45
CA HIS A 76 2.91 2.50 -1.61
C HIS A 76 3.53 1.93 -0.31
N ALA A 77 2.88 2.16 0.82
CA ALA A 77 3.27 1.66 2.13
C ALA A 77 2.93 0.17 2.29
N SER A 78 3.74 -0.52 3.08
CA SER A 78 3.54 -1.90 3.51
C SER A 78 2.26 -2.07 4.34
N ARG A 79 1.96 -1.08 5.20
CA ARG A 79 0.76 -1.02 6.04
C ARG A 79 0.10 0.35 5.94
N PRO A 80 -1.23 0.41 5.81
CA PRO A 80 -1.94 1.68 5.74
C PRO A 80 -2.13 2.30 7.13
N TYR A 81 -2.24 3.62 7.20
CA TYR A 81 -2.74 4.33 8.39
C TYR A 81 -4.13 4.89 8.07
N LEU A 82 -5.14 4.47 8.83
CA LEU A 82 -6.57 4.62 8.50
C LEU A 82 -7.36 5.16 9.70
N PRO A 83 -7.14 6.43 10.10
CA PRO A 83 -7.90 7.05 11.19
C PRO A 83 -9.35 7.28 10.75
N ALA A 84 -10.30 6.83 11.56
CA ALA A 84 -11.72 6.88 11.20
C ALA A 84 -12.21 8.31 10.92
N GLU A 85 -11.64 9.33 11.55
CA GLU A 85 -12.02 10.74 11.40
C GLU A 85 -11.74 11.30 10.00
N LEU A 86 -10.78 10.69 9.27
CA LEU A 86 -10.40 11.10 7.91
C LEU A 86 -11.04 10.24 6.83
N ILE A 87 -11.64 9.09 7.17
CA ILE A 87 -12.35 8.26 6.22
C ILE A 87 -13.80 8.79 6.05
N PRO A 88 -14.26 9.08 4.82
CA PRO A 88 -15.65 9.43 4.54
C PRO A 88 -16.64 8.36 5.02
N ALA A 89 -17.86 8.76 5.42
CA ALA A 89 -18.82 7.84 6.03
C ALA A 89 -19.32 6.76 5.05
N ASP A 90 -19.49 7.12 3.78
CA ASP A 90 -19.83 6.25 2.65
C ASP A 90 -18.73 5.22 2.32
N HIS A 91 -17.48 5.52 2.69
CA HIS A 91 -16.35 4.61 2.53
C HIS A 91 -16.15 3.67 3.74
N LYS A 92 -16.86 3.90 4.85
CA LYS A 92 -16.83 3.03 6.03
C LYS A 92 -17.86 1.95 5.91
N LYS A 93 -17.43 0.71 6.12
CA LYS A 93 -18.32 -0.45 6.17
C LYS A 93 -18.25 -1.06 7.56
N ALA A 94 -19.41 -1.15 8.22
CA ALA A 94 -19.56 -1.92 9.45
C ALA A 94 -19.71 -3.39 9.07
N ARG A 95 -18.89 -4.27 9.65
CA ARG A 95 -18.92 -5.72 9.42
C ARG A 95 -19.01 -6.47 10.76
N PRO A 96 -19.88 -7.48 10.87
CA PRO A 96 -20.02 -8.27 12.10
C PRO A 96 -18.81 -9.18 12.36
N GLN A 97 -18.66 -9.60 13.62
CA GLN A 97 -17.47 -10.23 14.20
C GLN A 97 -16.98 -11.59 13.66
N PRO A 98 -17.68 -12.38 12.81
CA PRO A 98 -17.02 -13.52 12.15
C PRO A 98 -16.30 -13.15 10.84
N PHE A 99 -16.60 -11.99 10.22
CA PHE A 99 -16.01 -11.61 8.92
C PHE A 99 -14.61 -10.97 9.02
N PHE A 100 -14.26 -10.41 10.17
CA PHE A 100 -12.98 -9.75 10.43
C PHE A 100 -12.37 -10.28 11.72
N SER A 101 -11.57 -11.33 11.61
CA SER A 101 -10.60 -11.70 12.63
C SER A 101 -9.28 -10.95 12.37
N ILE A 102 -8.56 -10.62 13.44
CA ILE A 102 -7.17 -10.14 13.37
C ILE A 102 -6.37 -11.23 12.63
N GLY A 103 -5.78 -10.87 11.49
CA GLY A 103 -5.11 -11.83 10.61
C GLY A 103 -5.96 -12.33 9.43
N SER A 104 -7.05 -11.62 9.08
CA SER A 104 -7.89 -11.91 7.92
C SER A 104 -7.06 -12.18 6.64
N GLU A 105 -7.18 -13.39 6.10
CA GLU A 105 -6.53 -13.80 4.86
C GLU A 105 -7.49 -13.70 3.69
N ALA A 106 -7.02 -13.32 2.51
CA ALA A 106 -7.77 -13.49 1.26
C ALA A 106 -7.52 -14.89 0.70
N LYS A 107 -8.57 -15.65 0.39
CA LYS A 107 -8.44 -16.92 -0.34
C LYS A 107 -8.62 -16.66 -1.84
N TRP A 108 -7.64 -17.09 -2.62
CA TRP A 108 -7.64 -16.92 -4.08
C TRP A 108 -8.13 -18.19 -4.78
N PRO A 109 -8.76 -18.04 -5.97
CA PRO A 109 -9.30 -19.15 -6.72
C PRO A 109 -8.20 -20.14 -7.10
N GLU A 110 -8.61 -21.38 -7.34
CA GLU A 110 -7.72 -22.38 -7.90
C GLU A 110 -7.46 -22.10 -9.37
N LEU A 111 -6.31 -22.53 -9.87
CA LEU A 111 -5.97 -22.30 -11.26
C LEU A 111 -7.02 -22.90 -12.22
N SER A 112 -7.53 -24.09 -11.92
CA SER A 112 -8.56 -24.79 -12.70
C SER A 112 -9.92 -24.09 -12.71
N SER A 113 -10.23 -23.34 -11.64
CA SER A 113 -11.52 -22.65 -11.45
C SER A 113 -11.43 -21.14 -11.70
N CYS A 114 -10.26 -20.61 -12.07
CA CYS A 114 -10.01 -19.18 -12.16
C CYS A 114 -10.48 -18.61 -13.51
N ALA A 115 -11.75 -18.20 -13.57
CA ALA A 115 -12.24 -17.32 -14.63
C ALA A 115 -11.92 -15.86 -14.27
N GLY A 116 -10.72 -15.38 -14.63
CA GLY A 116 -10.39 -13.97 -14.45
C GLY A 116 -11.30 -13.08 -15.27
N GLU A 117 -11.58 -11.87 -14.76
CA GLU A 117 -12.35 -10.89 -15.52
C GLU A 117 -11.40 -10.04 -16.37
N LEU A 118 -11.75 -9.89 -17.64
CA LEU A 118 -11.04 -9.03 -18.57
C LEU A 118 -11.80 -7.71 -18.70
N ARG A 119 -11.09 -6.59 -18.52
CA ARG A 119 -11.64 -5.28 -18.87
C ARG A 119 -11.29 -4.91 -20.30
N CYS A 120 -12.13 -4.09 -20.93
CA CYS A 120 -11.92 -3.57 -22.28
C CYS A 120 -10.56 -2.86 -22.47
N GLY A 121 -9.95 -2.36 -21.39
CA GLY A 121 -8.62 -1.75 -21.40
C GLY A 121 -7.43 -2.74 -21.41
N GLY A 122 -7.68 -4.04 -21.39
CA GLY A 122 -6.64 -5.08 -21.38
C GLY A 122 -6.08 -5.43 -20.00
N GLU A 123 -6.65 -4.85 -18.94
CA GLU A 123 -6.36 -5.21 -17.54
C GLU A 123 -6.89 -6.62 -17.23
N THR A 124 -6.11 -7.39 -16.49
CA THR A 124 -6.53 -8.73 -16.02
C THR A 124 -6.87 -8.67 -14.53
N ILE A 125 -8.08 -9.12 -14.17
CA ILE A 125 -8.58 -9.02 -12.80
C ILE A 125 -8.77 -10.41 -12.19
N ILE A 126 -8.18 -10.61 -11.01
CA ILE A 126 -8.43 -11.76 -10.15
C ILE A 126 -9.10 -11.28 -8.88
N ARG A 127 -10.15 -11.97 -8.43
CA ARG A 127 -10.84 -11.69 -7.17
C ARG A 127 -10.61 -12.83 -6.19
N SER A 128 -10.46 -12.51 -4.91
CA SER A 128 -10.55 -13.51 -3.84
C SER A 128 -11.96 -14.10 -3.81
N GLU A 129 -12.09 -15.37 -3.42
CA GLU A 129 -13.36 -16.11 -3.37
C GLU A 129 -14.44 -15.38 -2.54
N GLU A 130 -14.02 -14.75 -1.44
CA GLU A 130 -14.90 -14.01 -0.54
C GLU A 130 -15.07 -12.51 -0.89
N GLY A 131 -14.49 -12.05 -2.00
CA GLY A 131 -14.55 -10.65 -2.45
C GLY A 131 -13.85 -9.63 -1.55
N ARG A 132 -12.94 -10.06 -0.65
CA ARG A 132 -12.17 -9.16 0.24
C ARG A 132 -10.99 -8.49 -0.45
N ALA A 133 -10.43 -9.11 -1.48
CA ALA A 133 -9.31 -8.59 -2.24
C ALA A 133 -9.52 -8.77 -3.75
N VAL A 134 -8.99 -7.83 -4.52
CA VAL A 134 -9.02 -7.81 -5.98
C VAL A 134 -7.64 -7.41 -6.46
N LEU A 135 -7.00 -8.28 -7.23
CA LEU A 135 -5.75 -7.97 -7.92
C LEU A 135 -6.07 -7.56 -9.35
N THR A 136 -5.50 -6.44 -9.79
CA THR A 136 -5.63 -5.93 -11.15
C THR A 136 -4.24 -5.80 -11.74
N LEU A 137 -3.94 -6.60 -12.75
CA LEU A 137 -2.70 -6.53 -13.54
C LEU A 137 -2.88 -5.54 -14.67
N ALA A 138 -1.95 -4.59 -14.80
CA ALA A 138 -1.98 -3.57 -15.84
C ALA A 138 -1.83 -4.19 -17.24
N PRO A 139 -2.27 -3.50 -18.31
CA PRO A 139 -2.19 -4.03 -19.67
C PRO A 139 -0.75 -4.28 -20.16
N SER A 140 0.24 -3.59 -19.59
CA SER A 140 1.67 -3.84 -19.85
C SER A 140 2.18 -5.15 -19.23
N GLY A 141 1.45 -5.72 -18.26
CA GLY A 141 1.89 -6.88 -17.48
C GLY A 141 2.96 -6.57 -16.43
N GLU A 142 3.47 -5.33 -16.36
CA GLU A 142 4.64 -4.96 -15.56
C GLU A 142 4.32 -4.30 -14.22
N GLU A 143 3.12 -3.76 -14.08
CA GLU A 143 2.60 -3.16 -12.86
C GLU A 143 1.28 -3.85 -12.47
N PHE A 144 1.02 -3.97 -11.18
CA PHE A 144 -0.28 -4.42 -10.69
C PHE A 144 -0.70 -3.65 -9.46
N SER A 145 -2.00 -3.65 -9.20
CA SER A 145 -2.56 -3.11 -7.98
C SER A 145 -3.38 -4.16 -7.25
N VAL A 146 -3.43 -4.04 -5.92
CA VAL A 146 -4.27 -4.88 -5.07
C VAL A 146 -5.19 -3.97 -4.27
N ARG A 147 -6.49 -4.13 -4.50
CA ARG A 147 -7.54 -3.49 -3.71
C ARG A 147 -8.03 -4.48 -2.67
N TYR A 148 -7.93 -4.15 -1.39
CA TYR A 148 -8.34 -5.05 -0.31
C TYR A 148 -9.10 -4.33 0.80
N THR A 149 -9.90 -5.07 1.55
CA THR A 149 -10.62 -4.54 2.71
C THR A 149 -9.73 -4.59 3.95
N CYS A 150 -9.60 -3.45 4.64
CA CYS A 150 -8.76 -3.29 5.83
C CYS A 150 -9.56 -2.68 6.98
N SER A 151 -9.34 -3.20 8.20
CA SER A 151 -9.87 -2.57 9.41
C SER A 151 -9.29 -1.17 9.61
N LEU A 152 -10.06 -0.27 10.22
CA LEU A 152 -9.57 1.05 10.58
C LEU A 152 -8.50 0.97 11.69
N SER A 153 -7.66 1.99 11.77
CA SER A 153 -6.68 2.12 12.85
C SER A 153 -7.37 2.20 14.21
N SER A 154 -6.90 1.42 15.18
CA SER A 154 -7.38 1.38 16.57
C SER A 154 -6.26 1.66 17.57
N HIS A 155 -6.61 1.87 18.84
CA HIS A 155 -5.64 1.97 19.95
C HIS A 155 -5.17 0.60 20.43
N ASP A 156 -6.06 -0.38 20.48
CA ASP A 156 -5.75 -1.74 20.95
C ASP A 156 -5.39 -2.65 19.77
N GLN A 157 -4.09 -2.80 19.52
CA GLN A 157 -3.55 -4.04 18.96
C GLN A 157 -2.67 -4.68 20.04
N ASN A 158 -3.32 -5.15 21.11
CA ASN A 158 -2.63 -5.87 22.17
C ASN A 158 -2.02 -7.16 21.61
N HIS A 159 -0.71 -7.27 21.82
CA HIS A 159 0.12 -8.47 21.94
C HIS A 159 -0.51 -9.80 21.51
N SER A 160 0.00 -10.34 20.40
CA SER A 160 0.06 -11.79 20.21
C SER A 160 0.95 -12.36 21.31
N THR A 161 0.36 -12.69 22.46
CA THR A 161 0.99 -13.61 23.41
C THR A 161 0.66 -15.01 22.91
N GLN A 162 1.68 -15.73 22.45
CA GLN A 162 1.57 -17.16 22.23
C GLN A 162 1.10 -17.84 23.53
N PRO A 163 0.23 -18.86 23.48
CA PRO A 163 -0.03 -19.68 24.65
C PRO A 163 1.21 -20.52 24.94
N GLY A 164 2.09 -20.00 25.79
CA GLY A 164 3.17 -20.76 26.39
C GLY A 164 2.59 -21.89 27.24
N ALA A 165 3.15 -23.07 27.07
CA ALA A 165 2.80 -24.30 27.75
C ALA A 165 2.77 -24.10 29.28
N GLY A 166 1.58 -24.24 29.87
CA GLY A 166 1.40 -24.36 31.31
C GLY A 166 1.32 -25.83 31.70
N GLY A 167 2.36 -26.34 32.36
CA GLY A 167 2.34 -27.64 33.04
C GLY A 167 1.40 -27.62 34.26
N PRO A 168 0.93 -28.79 34.72
CA PRO A 168 -0.17 -28.86 35.69
C PRO A 168 0.35 -28.88 37.13
N GLY A 169 -0.52 -28.42 38.04
CA GLY A 169 -0.57 -28.97 39.39
C GLY A 169 -0.50 -27.91 40.50
N SER A 170 -1.66 -27.64 41.11
CA SER A 170 -1.94 -27.96 42.53
C SER A 170 -2.95 -26.98 43.13
N SER A 171 -4.17 -27.46 43.38
CA SER A 171 -5.11 -26.91 44.37
C SER A 171 -4.62 -27.26 45.79
N PRO A 172 -5.12 -26.64 46.87
CA PRO A 172 -6.41 -27.05 47.47
C PRO A 172 -7.25 -25.86 48.04
N GLY A 173 -8.58 -25.87 47.91
CA GLY A 173 -9.55 -26.29 48.95
C GLY A 173 -10.19 -25.06 49.64
N ALA A 174 -11.37 -25.03 50.26
CA ALA A 174 -12.59 -25.82 50.34
C ALA A 174 -13.63 -24.94 51.12
N ALA A 175 -14.90 -25.38 51.15
CA ALA A 175 -16.08 -24.88 51.91
C ALA A 175 -16.87 -23.72 51.25
N ALA A 176 -18.15 -23.80 50.84
CA ALA A 176 -19.40 -24.48 51.26
C ALA A 176 -20.38 -23.54 52.01
N GLY A 177 -21.64 -23.52 51.54
CA GLY A 177 -22.82 -22.84 52.09
C GLY A 177 -23.38 -21.78 51.13
N ASP A 178 -24.66 -21.62 50.86
CA ASP A 178 -25.91 -22.33 51.19
C ASP A 178 -27.00 -21.65 50.31
N ASP A 179 -28.08 -22.36 49.99
CA ASP A 179 -29.13 -21.96 49.04
C ASP A 179 -29.99 -20.77 49.52
N THR A 180 -30.44 -19.92 48.60
CA THR A 180 -31.79 -19.31 48.68
C THR A 180 -32.28 -18.85 47.31
N ASP A 181 -33.45 -19.38 46.93
CA ASP A 181 -34.22 -19.11 45.72
C ASP A 181 -34.64 -17.65 45.55
N GLU A 182 -34.71 -17.20 44.29
CA GLU A 182 -35.93 -16.71 43.62
C GLU A 182 -35.61 -15.68 42.51
N GLU A 183 -36.00 -16.08 41.30
CA GLU A 183 -36.67 -15.24 40.32
C GLU A 183 -36.05 -13.86 40.00
N GLN A 184 -35.04 -13.86 39.13
CA GLN A 184 -34.94 -12.78 38.14
C GLN A 184 -34.69 -13.35 36.76
N LEU A 185 -35.72 -13.23 35.93
CA LEU A 185 -35.71 -13.27 34.46
C LEU A 185 -34.82 -12.12 33.94
N GLY A 186 -33.52 -12.21 34.23
CA GLY A 186 -32.50 -11.25 33.87
C GLY A 186 -32.16 -11.43 32.41
N ARG A 187 -32.91 -10.73 31.56
CA ARG A 187 -32.55 -10.25 30.22
C ARG A 187 -31.02 -10.35 30.03
N ARG A 188 -30.54 -11.47 29.45
CA ARG A 188 -29.17 -11.58 28.95
C ARG A 188 -29.01 -10.44 27.96
N LYS A 189 -28.47 -9.30 28.42
CA LYS A 189 -27.99 -8.24 27.55
C LYS A 189 -26.95 -8.92 26.67
N ARG A 190 -27.36 -9.36 25.48
CA ARG A 190 -26.44 -9.68 24.39
C ARG A 190 -25.53 -8.48 24.30
N LYS A 191 -24.29 -8.65 24.75
CA LYS A 191 -23.20 -7.69 24.54
C LYS A 191 -23.27 -7.36 23.05
N PRO A 192 -23.44 -6.09 22.65
CA PRO A 192 -23.58 -5.77 21.23
C PRO A 192 -22.38 -6.36 20.52
N GLU A 193 -22.62 -7.23 19.53
CA GLU A 193 -21.57 -7.73 18.65
C GLU A 193 -20.77 -6.53 18.17
N ALA A 194 -19.51 -6.41 18.60
CA ALA A 194 -18.71 -5.25 18.29
C ALA A 194 -18.48 -5.22 16.78
N ALA A 195 -19.27 -4.41 16.06
CA ALA A 195 -19.13 -4.26 14.63
C ALA A 195 -17.78 -3.58 14.35
N TYR A 196 -16.90 -4.28 13.65
CA TYR A 196 -15.65 -3.68 13.21
C TYR A 196 -15.91 -2.76 12.02
N GLN A 197 -15.29 -1.59 12.04
CA GLN A 197 -15.28 -0.69 10.90
C GLN A 197 -14.09 -1.02 10.00
N CYS A 198 -14.35 -1.06 8.70
CA CYS A 198 -13.35 -1.29 7.68
C CYS A 198 -13.55 -0.34 6.50
N THR A 199 -12.50 -0.21 5.69
CA THR A 199 -12.54 0.51 4.42
C THR A 199 -11.71 -0.22 3.38
N THR A 200 -11.79 0.23 2.14
CA THR A 200 -11.04 -0.34 1.04
C THR A 200 -9.73 0.43 0.85
N VAL A 201 -8.63 -0.30 0.73
CA VAL A 201 -7.30 0.25 0.46
C VAL A 201 -6.82 -0.25 -0.89
N LEU A 202 -6.16 0.62 -1.65
CA LEU A 202 -5.43 0.27 -2.87
C LEU A 202 -3.95 0.26 -2.55
N GLN A 203 -3.22 -0.78 -2.95
CA GLN A 203 -1.76 -0.78 -3.03
C GLN A 203 -1.33 -0.94 -4.48
N GLN A 204 -0.36 -0.14 -4.92
CA GLN A 204 0.28 -0.28 -6.24
C GLN A 204 1.67 -0.87 -6.07
N LEU A 205 1.97 -1.90 -6.87
CA LEU A 205 3.19 -2.69 -6.77
C LEU A 205 3.79 -2.95 -8.16
N SER A 206 5.12 -3.07 -8.20
CA SER A 206 5.85 -3.51 -9.39
C SER A 206 5.91 -5.03 -9.47
N ARG A 207 5.85 -5.59 -10.68
CA ARG A 207 6.10 -7.02 -10.94
C ARG A 207 7.50 -7.47 -10.51
N CYS A 208 8.48 -6.57 -10.49
CA CYS A 208 9.86 -6.90 -10.15
C CYS A 208 10.13 -6.98 -8.64
N CYS A 209 9.26 -6.39 -7.80
CA CYS A 209 9.42 -6.35 -6.35
C CYS A 209 8.12 -6.77 -5.64
N VAL A 210 7.79 -8.06 -5.77
CA VAL A 210 6.51 -8.61 -5.28
C VAL A 210 6.64 -9.12 -3.86
N ALA A 211 5.89 -8.51 -2.94
CA ALA A 211 5.77 -9.02 -1.58
C ALA A 211 5.25 -10.48 -1.59
N PRO A 212 5.81 -11.39 -0.76
CA PRO A 212 5.48 -12.82 -0.81
C PRO A 212 3.99 -13.15 -0.82
N ARG A 213 3.18 -12.38 -0.07
CA ARG A 213 1.72 -12.54 0.01
C ARG A 213 0.99 -12.37 -1.32
N TRP A 214 1.53 -11.63 -2.28
CA TRP A 214 0.90 -11.36 -3.56
C TRP A 214 1.42 -12.25 -4.70
N ARG A 215 2.39 -13.13 -4.43
CA ARG A 215 3.02 -13.98 -5.45
C ARG A 215 2.02 -14.90 -6.14
N TYR A 216 1.21 -15.64 -5.37
CA TYR A 216 0.21 -16.53 -5.92
C TYR A 216 -0.84 -15.81 -6.79
N PRO A 217 -1.58 -14.79 -6.29
CA PRO A 217 -2.59 -14.12 -7.11
C PRO A 217 -1.99 -13.40 -8.33
N LEU A 218 -0.76 -12.88 -8.22
CA LEU A 218 -0.08 -12.31 -9.38
C LEU A 218 0.26 -13.37 -10.43
N SER A 219 0.69 -14.57 -10.01
CA SER A 219 0.97 -15.67 -10.94
C SER A 219 -0.29 -16.12 -11.71
N LEU A 220 -1.46 -16.15 -11.05
CA LEU A 220 -2.74 -16.41 -11.71
C LEU A 220 -3.05 -15.33 -12.75
N ALA A 221 -2.94 -14.05 -12.37
CA ALA A 221 -3.20 -12.94 -13.27
C ALA A 221 -2.26 -12.95 -14.48
N ARG A 222 -0.96 -13.21 -14.26
CA ARG A 222 0.04 -13.30 -15.33
C ARG A 222 -0.27 -14.41 -16.30
N ARG A 223 -0.66 -15.59 -15.82
CA ARG A 223 -1.00 -16.72 -16.69
C ARG A 223 -2.23 -16.43 -17.57
N LEU A 224 -3.27 -15.85 -16.99
CA LEU A 224 -4.45 -15.44 -17.77
C LEU A 224 -4.08 -14.34 -18.77
N HIS A 225 -3.21 -13.43 -18.37
CA HIS A 225 -2.70 -12.39 -19.25
C HIS A 225 -1.88 -12.97 -20.41
N THR A 226 -0.95 -13.91 -20.17
CA THR A 226 -0.15 -14.55 -21.23
C THR A 226 -0.97 -15.45 -22.13
N ALA A 227 -1.94 -16.20 -21.58
CA ALA A 227 -2.86 -17.03 -22.36
C ALA A 227 -3.69 -16.20 -23.38
N ARG A 228 -3.84 -14.89 -23.14
CA ARG A 228 -4.43 -13.95 -24.10
C ARG A 228 -3.44 -13.49 -25.18
N LEU A 229 -2.16 -13.37 -24.85
CA LEU A 229 -1.12 -12.84 -25.74
C LEU A 229 -0.60 -13.88 -26.74
N SER A 230 -0.63 -15.15 -26.36
CA SER A 230 -0.17 -16.28 -27.17
C SER A 230 -1.32 -16.90 -27.95
N GLU A 231 -1.11 -17.15 -29.25
CA GLU A 231 -1.83 -18.21 -29.97
C GLU A 231 -1.49 -19.57 -29.29
N PRO A 232 -2.36 -20.59 -29.35
CA PRO A 232 -2.22 -21.79 -28.54
C PRO A 232 -1.08 -22.70 -29.04
N GLU A 233 0.18 -22.36 -28.72
CA GLU A 233 1.31 -23.27 -28.85
C GLU A 233 2.23 -23.24 -27.62
N ASP A 234 2.21 -24.38 -26.93
CA ASP A 234 3.19 -25.10 -26.11
C ASP A 234 4.23 -24.39 -25.20
N ALA A 235 4.07 -23.10 -24.86
CA ALA A 235 4.94 -22.42 -23.90
C ALA A 235 4.55 -22.61 -22.41
N GLY A 236 3.73 -23.62 -22.08
CA GLY A 236 3.05 -23.72 -20.78
C GLY A 236 3.56 -24.78 -19.79
N ALA A 237 4.56 -25.58 -20.15
CA ALA A 237 4.91 -26.80 -19.42
C ALA A 237 5.75 -26.56 -18.14
N GLU A 238 6.71 -25.63 -18.16
CA GLU A 238 7.61 -25.40 -17.01
C GLU A 238 6.96 -24.57 -15.89
N GLU A 239 6.20 -23.54 -16.22
CA GLU A 239 5.52 -22.70 -15.22
C GLU A 239 4.31 -23.41 -14.61
N SER A 240 3.66 -24.33 -15.35
CA SER A 240 2.63 -25.22 -14.79
C SER A 240 3.18 -26.20 -13.74
N ARG A 241 4.36 -26.80 -13.98
CA ARG A 241 5.00 -27.75 -13.05
C ARG A 241 5.42 -27.11 -11.73
N ARG A 242 5.89 -25.85 -11.75
CA ARG A 242 6.25 -25.12 -10.51
C ARG A 242 5.03 -24.75 -9.66
N LEU A 243 3.86 -24.54 -10.28
CA LEU A 243 2.62 -24.16 -9.59
C LEU A 243 1.85 -25.37 -9.02
N SER A 244 1.96 -26.55 -9.63
CA SER A 244 1.34 -27.78 -9.09
C SER A 244 1.92 -28.18 -7.73
N GLN A 245 3.15 -27.78 -7.43
CA GLN A 245 3.82 -28.00 -6.15
C GLN A 245 3.43 -26.97 -5.07
N ALA A 246 2.70 -25.89 -5.42
CA ALA A 246 2.19 -24.88 -4.48
C ALA A 246 0.72 -25.13 -4.06
N ALA A 247 0.16 -26.27 -4.48
CA ALA A 247 -1.21 -26.68 -4.19
C ALA A 247 -1.36 -27.03 -2.70
N ASP A 248 -1.71 -25.99 -1.93
CA ASP A 248 -2.74 -25.94 -0.86
C ASP A 248 -2.38 -24.82 0.14
N GLY A 249 -1.08 -24.60 0.39
CA GLY A 249 -0.57 -23.55 1.29
C GLY A 249 -0.41 -22.15 0.68
N GLY A 250 -0.37 -22.02 -0.66
CA GLY A 250 -0.07 -20.75 -1.34
C GLY A 250 -1.28 -19.86 -1.70
N ARG A 251 -2.52 -20.38 -1.55
CA ARG A 251 -3.76 -19.71 -1.99
C ARG A 251 -4.26 -18.65 -1.04
N ARG A 252 -3.72 -18.59 0.18
CA ARG A 252 -4.14 -17.67 1.23
C ARG A 252 -3.11 -16.55 1.34
N SER A 253 -3.58 -15.31 1.23
CA SER A 253 -2.75 -14.12 1.37
C SER A 253 -3.15 -13.36 2.62
N PRO A 254 -2.27 -13.19 3.63
CA PRO A 254 -2.58 -12.35 4.77
C PRO A 254 -2.77 -10.90 4.32
N LEU A 255 -3.92 -10.31 4.64
CA LEU A 255 -4.21 -8.92 4.29
C LEU A 255 -3.41 -7.96 5.19
N PRO A 256 -2.86 -6.86 4.64
CA PRO A 256 -2.22 -5.84 5.46
C PRO A 256 -3.17 -5.30 6.54
N GLN A 257 -2.65 -5.17 7.75
CA GLN A 257 -3.36 -4.55 8.85
C GLN A 257 -3.00 -3.07 8.95
N ALA A 258 -3.98 -2.25 9.30
CA ALA A 258 -3.74 -0.84 9.58
C ALA A 258 -2.76 -0.66 10.74
N LEU A 259 -1.97 0.42 10.67
CA LEU A 259 -1.11 0.88 11.76
C LEU A 259 -1.96 1.40 12.93
N PRO A 260 -1.46 1.34 14.18
CA PRO A 260 -2.17 1.87 15.34
C PRO A 260 -2.39 3.39 15.25
N LEU A 261 -3.41 3.90 15.95
CA LEU A 261 -3.69 5.35 16.02
C LEU A 261 -2.60 6.15 16.75
N THR A 262 -1.78 5.49 17.56
CA THR A 262 -0.70 6.08 18.33
C THR A 262 0.63 5.47 17.90
N CYS A 263 1.65 6.30 17.69
CA CYS A 263 3.02 5.81 17.52
C CYS A 263 3.65 5.59 18.90
N PRO A 264 4.32 4.44 19.12
CA PRO A 264 5.05 4.18 20.36
C PRO A 264 6.31 5.05 20.50
N SER A 265 6.88 5.51 19.37
CA SER A 265 8.16 6.22 19.35
C SER A 265 8.13 7.51 18.52
N PRO A 266 7.25 8.48 18.81
CA PRO A 266 7.10 9.71 18.02
C PRO A 266 8.33 10.64 18.08
N HIS A 267 9.21 10.41 19.06
CA HIS A 267 10.49 11.10 19.21
C HIS A 267 11.55 10.62 18.20
N LEU A 268 11.35 9.46 17.56
CA LEU A 268 12.23 8.94 16.52
C LEU A 268 11.87 9.43 15.11
N HIS A 269 10.74 10.14 14.96
CA HIS A 269 10.38 10.75 13.68
C HIS A 269 11.39 11.82 13.31
N ARG A 270 12.05 11.63 12.16
CA ARG A 270 12.96 12.61 11.56
C ARG A 270 12.15 13.53 10.65
N TRP A 271 12.33 14.84 10.82
CA TRP A 271 11.66 15.86 10.01
C TRP A 271 12.70 16.61 9.19
N ARG A 272 12.63 16.52 7.87
CA ARG A 272 13.55 17.17 6.94
C ARG A 272 12.97 18.51 6.52
N PHE A 273 13.61 19.60 6.93
CA PHE A 273 13.15 20.95 6.61
C PHE A 273 13.96 21.61 5.48
N ASP A 274 15.08 21.01 5.09
CA ASP A 274 15.92 21.50 4.00
C ASP A 274 15.27 21.20 2.64
N PRO A 275 15.18 22.17 1.72
CA PRO A 275 14.65 21.93 0.38
C PRO A 275 15.57 20.98 -0.41
N LEU A 276 14.99 19.89 -0.93
CA LEU A 276 15.71 18.83 -1.66
C LEU A 276 16.52 19.29 -2.87
N PHE A 277 16.26 20.49 -3.40
CA PHE A 277 16.84 20.99 -4.66
C PHE A 277 17.53 22.35 -4.53
N LYS A 278 17.89 22.79 -3.32
CA LYS A 278 18.64 24.07 -3.20
C LYS A 278 20.11 23.97 -3.60
N ASN A 279 20.69 22.77 -3.66
CA ASN A 279 22.08 22.57 -4.05
C ASN A 279 22.22 21.41 -5.03
N GLU A 280 22.68 21.70 -6.25
CA GLU A 280 22.94 20.75 -7.34
C GLU A 280 24.03 19.70 -7.00
N HIS A 281 24.72 19.86 -5.87
CA HIS A 281 25.81 19.00 -5.40
C HIS A 281 25.51 18.20 -4.12
N GLN A 282 24.31 18.29 -3.56
CA GLN A 282 23.95 17.44 -2.43
C GLN A 282 23.54 16.06 -2.96
N GLN A 283 24.39 15.06 -2.72
CA GLN A 283 24.00 13.65 -2.72
C GLN A 283 22.64 13.53 -2.03
N LEU A 284 21.66 12.93 -2.70
CA LEU A 284 20.38 12.55 -2.11
C LEU A 284 20.70 11.96 -0.71
N PRO A 285 20.10 12.50 0.37
CA PRO A 285 20.47 12.13 1.73
C PRO A 285 20.35 10.61 1.93
N GLY A 286 21.09 10.06 2.90
CA GLY A 286 21.19 8.61 3.16
C GLY A 286 19.90 7.82 3.44
N ASP A 287 18.70 8.43 3.34
CA ASP A 287 17.45 7.68 3.23
C ASP A 287 17.02 7.69 1.74
N LEU A 288 17.07 6.52 1.12
CA LEU A 288 16.78 6.34 -0.30
C LEU A 288 15.31 6.66 -0.59
N VAL A 289 15.07 7.36 -1.70
CA VAL A 289 13.71 7.60 -2.22
C VAL A 289 13.13 6.26 -2.65
N LYS A 290 11.91 5.96 -2.21
CA LYS A 290 11.17 4.74 -2.59
C LYS A 290 10.22 5.00 -3.75
N VAL A 291 9.42 6.07 -3.66
CA VAL A 291 8.48 6.50 -4.70
C VAL A 291 8.49 8.02 -4.81
N MET A 292 8.42 8.54 -6.03
CA MET A 292 8.21 9.95 -6.32
C MET A 292 7.07 10.10 -7.32
N TRP A 293 6.21 11.09 -7.13
CA TRP A 293 5.20 11.49 -8.09
C TRP A 293 5.41 12.96 -8.46
N CYS A 294 5.48 13.25 -9.75
CA CYS A 294 5.49 14.62 -10.25
C CYS A 294 4.83 14.69 -11.63
N HIS A 295 4.05 15.75 -11.87
CA HIS A 295 3.40 16.00 -13.16
C HIS A 295 2.65 14.79 -13.76
N GLY A 296 1.95 14.01 -12.91
CA GLY A 296 1.19 12.84 -13.36
C GLY A 296 2.04 11.58 -13.62
N THR A 297 3.35 11.67 -13.45
CA THR A 297 4.28 10.53 -13.62
C THR A 297 4.71 10.01 -12.26
N THR A 298 4.69 8.68 -12.09
CA THR A 298 5.17 8.01 -10.87
C THR A 298 6.49 7.33 -11.14
N TYR A 299 7.50 7.63 -10.32
CA TYR A 299 8.82 7.02 -10.32
C TYR A 299 8.94 6.13 -9.09
N ARG A 300 9.45 4.92 -9.23
CA ARG A 300 9.72 3.99 -8.12
C ARG A 300 11.16 3.56 -8.19
N VAL A 301 11.82 3.56 -7.05
CA VAL A 301 13.14 2.95 -6.89
C VAL A 301 12.93 1.59 -6.25
N LEU A 302 13.30 0.55 -6.98
CA LEU A 302 13.20 -0.82 -6.55
C LEU A 302 14.54 -1.22 -5.93
N SER A 303 14.59 -1.21 -4.61
CA SER A 303 15.76 -1.63 -3.84
C SER A 303 16.00 -3.14 -4.02
N GLY A 304 17.24 -3.51 -4.36
CA GLY A 304 17.66 -4.89 -4.65
C GLY A 304 19.18 -4.97 -4.70
N GLY A 305 19.74 -6.10 -5.13
CA GLY A 305 21.21 -6.24 -5.30
C GLY A 305 21.78 -5.19 -6.26
N VAL A 306 20.99 -4.80 -7.25
CA VAL A 306 21.23 -3.65 -8.11
C VAL A 306 19.94 -2.83 -8.17
N PRO A 307 19.93 -1.55 -7.76
CA PRO A 307 18.72 -0.74 -7.74
C PRO A 307 18.21 -0.47 -9.16
N VAL A 308 16.89 -0.49 -9.32
CA VAL A 308 16.23 -0.25 -10.60
C VAL A 308 15.22 0.88 -10.45
N VAL A 309 15.17 1.79 -11.43
CA VAL A 309 14.15 2.83 -11.51
C VAL A 309 13.04 2.39 -12.46
N GLU A 310 11.80 2.45 -11.99
CA GLU A 310 10.59 2.19 -12.77
C GLU A 310 9.77 3.48 -12.88
N VAL A 311 9.28 3.81 -14.07
CA VAL A 311 8.53 5.03 -14.38
C VAL A 311 7.18 4.64 -14.97
N SER A 312 6.11 4.96 -14.26
CA SER A 312 4.72 4.80 -14.70
C SER A 312 4.22 6.11 -15.29
N LEU A 313 3.90 6.11 -16.59
CA LEU A 313 3.48 7.31 -17.34
C LEU A 313 1.98 7.62 -17.24
N GLY A 314 1.21 6.79 -16.53
CA GLY A 314 -0.23 6.98 -16.31
C GLY A 314 -1.13 6.44 -17.45
N ASP A 315 -0.58 6.13 -18.62
CA ASP A 315 -1.28 5.49 -19.75
C ASP A 315 -1.25 3.95 -19.71
N GLY A 316 -0.74 3.38 -18.61
CA GLY A 316 -0.55 1.94 -18.43
C GLY A 316 0.80 1.41 -18.95
N SER A 317 1.61 2.26 -19.59
CA SER A 317 2.99 1.94 -19.95
C SER A 317 3.96 2.11 -18.77
N ILE A 318 5.03 1.33 -18.81
CA ILE A 318 6.09 1.34 -17.82
C ILE A 318 7.44 1.45 -18.53
N ILE A 319 8.28 2.38 -18.08
CA ILE A 319 9.70 2.45 -18.47
C ILE A 319 10.53 1.96 -17.29
N ARG A 320 11.52 1.11 -17.52
CA ARG A 320 12.37 0.56 -16.48
C ARG A 320 13.84 0.66 -16.85
N SER A 321 14.69 1.09 -15.93
CA SER A 321 16.14 1.10 -16.14
C SER A 321 16.69 -0.32 -16.16
N ASP A 322 17.71 -0.55 -16.99
CA ASP A 322 18.54 -1.74 -16.87
C ASP A 322 19.47 -1.55 -15.66
N GLY A 323 19.22 -2.25 -14.55
CA GLY A 323 19.93 -2.04 -13.30
C GLY A 323 21.46 -2.10 -13.45
N VAL A 324 21.97 -2.88 -14.40
CA VAL A 324 23.41 -3.04 -14.63
C VAL A 324 23.98 -1.93 -15.52
N LEU A 325 23.15 -1.34 -16.40
CA LEU A 325 23.55 -0.34 -17.37
C LEU A 325 22.74 0.95 -17.15
N SER A 326 23.31 1.89 -16.40
CA SER A 326 22.61 3.12 -15.94
C SER A 326 22.07 4.03 -17.04
N SER A 327 22.42 3.81 -18.31
CA SER A 327 21.98 4.60 -19.46
C SER A 327 20.90 3.93 -20.33
N TYR A 328 20.55 2.66 -20.10
CA TYR A 328 19.55 1.95 -20.90
C TYR A 328 18.23 1.79 -20.16
N PHE A 329 17.13 1.96 -20.89
CA PHE A 329 15.78 1.86 -20.36
C PHE A 329 14.91 1.05 -21.30
N THR A 330 14.12 0.14 -20.75
CA THR A 330 13.14 -0.66 -21.47
C THR A 330 11.74 -0.13 -21.23
N HIS A 331 11.01 0.17 -22.30
CA HIS A 331 9.65 0.65 -22.28
C HIS A 331 8.68 -0.44 -22.71
N HIS A 332 7.84 -0.85 -21.76
CA HIS A 332 6.77 -1.81 -21.94
C HIS A 332 5.46 -1.07 -22.28
N LYS A 333 5.20 -0.92 -23.58
CA LYS A 333 4.03 -0.18 -24.08
C LYS A 333 2.88 -1.12 -24.42
N PRO A 334 1.72 -1.02 -23.74
CA PRO A 334 0.56 -1.82 -24.11
C PRO A 334 0.00 -1.35 -25.46
N GLN A 335 -0.30 -2.29 -26.35
CA GLN A 335 -0.93 -2.01 -27.64
C GLN A 335 -2.41 -2.39 -27.55
N PHE A 336 -3.26 -1.41 -27.18
CA PHE A 336 -4.68 -1.61 -26.89
C PHE A 336 -5.47 -2.32 -28.00
N HIS A 337 -5.07 -2.17 -29.27
CA HIS A 337 -5.77 -2.74 -30.43
C HIS A 337 -5.38 -4.17 -30.78
N SER A 338 -4.16 -4.61 -30.43
CA SER A 338 -3.65 -5.96 -30.75
C SER A 338 -3.59 -6.87 -29.53
N GLY A 339 -3.83 -6.31 -28.33
CA GLY A 339 -3.59 -6.99 -27.07
C GLY A 339 -2.12 -7.18 -26.73
N LYS A 340 -1.17 -6.97 -27.67
CA LYS A 340 0.27 -7.22 -27.48
C LYS A 340 0.95 -6.12 -26.66
N VAL A 341 2.07 -6.45 -26.03
CA VAL A 341 2.97 -5.47 -25.40
C VAL A 341 4.16 -5.26 -26.34
N LYS A 342 4.43 -4.01 -26.73
CA LYS A 342 5.61 -3.65 -27.50
C LYS A 342 6.71 -3.21 -26.54
N GLU A 343 7.87 -3.84 -26.67
CA GLU A 343 9.07 -3.47 -25.93
C GLU A 343 9.93 -2.53 -26.81
N LEU A 344 10.32 -1.37 -26.26
CA LEU A 344 11.26 -0.46 -26.90
C LEU A 344 12.42 -0.19 -25.94
N THR A 345 13.65 -0.22 -26.44
CA THR A 345 14.82 0.15 -25.66
C THR A 345 15.26 1.58 -25.99
N TYR A 346 15.43 2.40 -24.97
CA TYR A 346 15.98 3.74 -25.04
C TYR A 346 17.38 3.76 -24.46
N HIS A 347 18.23 4.63 -25.01
CA HIS A 347 19.53 4.95 -24.45
C HIS A 347 19.60 6.44 -24.13
N VAL A 348 19.93 6.78 -22.88
CA VAL A 348 20.13 8.15 -22.44
C VAL A 348 21.55 8.56 -22.84
N ASN A 349 21.66 9.28 -23.95
CA ASN A 349 22.93 9.77 -24.44
C ASN A 349 23.40 11.05 -23.75
N ASN A 350 22.48 11.90 -23.26
CA ASN A 350 22.75 13.13 -22.50
C ASN A 350 21.45 13.63 -21.83
N LEU A 351 21.56 14.33 -20.70
CA LEU A 351 20.47 15.16 -20.18
C LEU A 351 20.32 16.41 -21.07
N PRO A 352 19.11 16.95 -21.28
CA PRO A 352 18.95 18.23 -21.97
C PRO A 352 19.76 19.32 -21.24
N PRO A 353 20.34 20.30 -21.98
CA PRO A 353 21.14 21.36 -21.38
C PRO A 353 20.32 22.10 -20.31
N HIS A 354 20.96 22.41 -19.18
CA HIS A 354 20.33 23.03 -18.01
C HIS A 354 19.77 24.44 -18.27
N LEU A 355 20.12 25.05 -19.40
CA LEU A 355 19.62 26.35 -19.84
C LEU A 355 19.15 26.24 -21.30
N PRO A 356 17.98 26.80 -21.65
CA PRO A 356 17.64 27.02 -23.04
C PRO A 356 18.66 28.01 -23.63
N GLY A 357 19.24 27.64 -24.77
CA GLY A 357 20.21 28.46 -25.51
C GLY A 357 19.59 29.63 -26.26
#